data_AF-A0A3D3FDH3-F1
#
_entry.id   AF-A0A3D3FDH3-F1
#
_cell.length_a   1.000
_cell.length_b   1.000
_cell.length_c   1.000
_cell.angle_alpha   90.00
_cell.angle_beta   90.00
_cell.angle_gamma   90.00
#
_symmetry.space_group_name_H-M   'P 1'
#
loop_
_entity.id
_entity.type
_entity.pdbx_description
1 polymer ?
#
loop_
_entity_poly.entity_id
_entity_poly.type
_entity_poly.pdbx_seq_one_letter_code
_entity_poly.pdbx_strand_id
1 'polypeptide(L)'
;CLPLGFTTFANEGVFVNDCRSIKALESANIFTDVSDELKNDTFAAVINRFTLTADEKQAKGELQNVQVVRCSGGNYKVNTLTADMLEAFIHLKPTFKKLLKANPRLFHQTMASVLNGQELYGMMLKGYRDALQKGYSLTIYKWVLDIQIEMFGRKKEKKALETDEKAKWAAYKSGQALRNKIKLVSKESGKAKANEKRLVGVTYRLLNALQSSDYSLFMDTIERQYISLNLDIPKAFLCAIGNDEMLEIIGHAFVQGLNSKIEVEDNKEAGQKVNALTESED
;
A
#
# COMPACT_ATOMS: atom_id res chain seq x y z
N CYS A 1 -19.05 -13.02 29.72
CA CYS A 1 -19.08 -11.85 30.62
C CYS A 1 -17.94 -10.92 30.20
N LEU A 2 -18.22 -9.63 30.03
CA LEU A 2 -17.22 -8.64 29.65
C LEU A 2 -16.66 -7.97 30.91
N PRO A 3 -15.34 -7.83 31.10
CA PRO A 3 -14.77 -7.16 32.27
C PRO A 3 -15.20 -5.69 32.35
N LEU A 4 -15.32 -5.17 33.57
CA LEU A 4 -15.59 -3.75 33.81
C LEU A 4 -14.50 -2.88 33.16
N GLY A 5 -14.91 -1.79 32.51
CA GLY A 5 -13.99 -0.87 31.80
C GLY A 5 -13.80 -1.19 30.32
N PHE A 6 -14.25 -2.35 29.83
CA PHE A 6 -14.29 -2.64 28.39
C PHE A 6 -15.56 -2.07 27.76
N THR A 7 -15.43 -1.53 26.57
CA THR A 7 -16.55 -1.10 25.72
C THR A 7 -16.87 -2.18 24.70
N THR A 8 -18.15 -2.51 24.53
CA THR A 8 -18.59 -3.41 23.45
C THR A 8 -18.59 -2.67 22.12
N PHE A 9 -17.86 -3.17 21.14
CA PHE A 9 -17.82 -2.62 19.80
C PHE A 9 -17.54 -3.73 18.78
N ALA A 10 -18.22 -3.73 17.63
CA ALA A 10 -18.11 -4.73 16.57
C ALA A 10 -18.15 -6.21 17.03
N ASN A 11 -19.04 -6.55 17.95
CA ASN A 11 -19.15 -7.88 18.59
C ASN A 11 -17.91 -8.34 19.38
N GLU A 12 -16.97 -7.44 19.66
CA GLU A 12 -15.85 -7.65 20.56
C GLU A 12 -15.96 -6.74 21.77
N GLY A 13 -15.36 -7.15 22.88
CA GLY A 13 -15.08 -6.26 23.99
C GLY A 13 -13.72 -5.62 23.80
N VAL A 14 -13.62 -4.29 23.87
CA VAL A 14 -12.34 -3.60 23.70
C VAL A 14 -12.05 -2.61 24.81
N PHE A 15 -10.78 -2.58 25.19
CA PHE A 15 -10.21 -1.66 26.14
C PHE A 15 -8.93 -1.06 25.58
N VAL A 16 -8.83 0.26 25.60
CA VAL A 16 -7.66 1.00 25.16
C VAL A 16 -6.98 1.57 26.41
N ASN A 17 -5.79 1.07 26.71
CA ASN A 17 -4.95 1.55 27.79
C ASN A 17 -4.05 2.68 27.28
N ASP A 18 -4.52 3.91 27.48
CA ASP A 18 -3.78 5.12 27.22
C ASP A 18 -3.28 5.71 28.55
N CYS A 19 -2.01 5.45 28.88
CA CYS A 19 -1.44 5.79 30.18
C CYS A 19 -0.98 7.25 30.32
N ARG A 20 -1.26 8.11 29.33
CA ARG A 20 -0.84 9.52 29.35
C ARG A 20 -1.53 10.32 30.45
N SER A 21 -2.81 10.07 30.69
CA SER A 21 -3.58 10.64 31.80
C SER A 21 -4.90 9.89 31.98
N ILE A 22 -5.55 10.07 33.14
CA ILE A 22 -6.90 9.52 33.39
C ILE A 22 -7.91 9.99 32.33
N LYS A 23 -7.84 11.27 31.94
CA LYS A 23 -8.71 11.83 30.89
C LYS A 23 -8.45 11.19 29.52
N ALA A 24 -7.18 10.93 29.20
CA ALA A 24 -6.80 10.24 27.96
C ALA A 24 -7.37 8.81 27.96
N LEU A 25 -7.20 8.07 29.06
CA LEU A 25 -7.75 6.73 29.24
C LEU A 25 -9.29 6.69 29.10
N GLU A 26 -9.99 7.58 29.81
CA GLU A 26 -11.45 7.68 29.75
C GLU A 26 -11.91 8.00 28.33
N SER A 27 -11.29 9.02 27.73
CA SER A 27 -11.63 9.41 26.37
C SER A 27 -11.42 8.22 25.44
N ALA A 28 -10.26 7.55 25.45
CA ALA A 28 -9.83 6.48 24.55
C ALA A 28 -10.80 5.29 24.46
N ASN A 29 -11.68 5.12 25.44
CA ASN A 29 -12.67 4.05 25.50
C ASN A 29 -14.08 4.45 25.02
N ILE A 30 -14.29 5.69 24.55
CA ILE A 30 -15.56 6.20 23.98
C ILE A 30 -15.56 6.11 22.44
N PHE A 31 -16.42 5.29 21.82
CA PHE A 31 -16.41 4.97 20.38
C PHE A 31 -17.60 5.54 19.56
N THR A 32 -17.89 6.84 19.67
CA THR A 32 -19.10 7.45 19.07
C THR A 32 -18.98 7.85 17.58
N ASP A 33 -17.78 8.15 17.07
CA ASP A 33 -17.57 8.78 15.74
C ASP A 33 -16.95 7.86 14.66
N VAL A 34 -17.30 6.58 14.67
CA VAL A 34 -16.73 5.59 13.76
C VAL A 34 -17.60 5.43 12.51
N SER A 35 -17.01 5.53 11.31
CA SER A 35 -17.69 5.25 10.02
C SER A 35 -18.45 3.93 10.07
N ASP A 36 -19.64 3.87 9.48
CA ASP A 36 -20.49 2.67 9.43
C ASP A 36 -19.77 1.44 8.87
N GLU A 37 -18.83 1.63 7.95
CA GLU A 37 -17.99 0.57 7.36
C GLU A 37 -16.98 -0.01 8.37
N LEU A 38 -16.56 0.80 9.33
CA LEU A 38 -15.62 0.47 10.40
C LEU A 38 -16.32 -0.02 11.67
N LYS A 39 -17.65 0.13 11.78
CA LYS A 39 -18.44 -0.38 12.92
C LYS A 39 -18.38 -1.90 13.06
N ASN A 40 -17.96 -2.61 12.02
CA ASN A 40 -17.78 -4.06 12.01
C ASN A 40 -16.36 -4.51 12.36
N ASP A 41 -15.44 -3.58 12.64
CA ASP A 41 -14.11 -3.92 13.16
C ASP A 41 -13.65 -2.95 14.25
N THR A 42 -13.53 -3.50 15.46
CA THR A 42 -13.07 -2.73 16.61
C THR A 42 -11.67 -2.19 16.44
N PHE A 43 -10.81 -2.87 15.69
CA PHE A 43 -9.46 -2.35 15.46
C PHE A 43 -9.44 -1.16 14.51
N ALA A 44 -10.14 -1.27 13.38
CA ALA A 44 -10.23 -0.18 12.44
C ALA A 44 -10.91 1.05 13.06
N ALA A 45 -11.83 0.84 14.02
CA ALA A 45 -12.42 1.90 14.85
C ALA A 45 -11.42 2.59 15.80
N VAL A 46 -10.64 1.79 16.55
CA VAL A 46 -9.58 2.30 17.43
C VAL A 46 -8.56 3.09 16.63
N ILE A 47 -8.12 2.57 15.47
CA ILE A 47 -7.16 3.28 14.63
C ILE A 47 -7.77 4.52 14.00
N ASN A 48 -8.98 4.47 13.45
CA ASN A 48 -9.67 5.64 12.92
C ASN A 48 -9.72 6.78 13.94
N ARG A 49 -9.92 6.45 15.21
CA ARG A 49 -9.85 7.43 16.29
C ARG A 49 -8.45 8.05 16.46
N PHE A 50 -7.42 7.23 16.52
CA PHE A 50 -6.04 7.72 16.69
C PHE A 50 -5.48 8.41 15.43
N THR A 51 -5.96 8.06 14.23
CA THR A 51 -5.46 8.58 12.95
C THR A 51 -6.34 9.65 12.32
N LEU A 52 -7.67 9.46 12.25
CA LEU A 52 -8.56 10.38 11.52
C LEU A 52 -9.13 11.49 12.39
N THR A 53 -9.42 11.25 13.67
CA THR A 53 -9.96 12.26 14.60
C THR A 53 -8.93 13.02 15.43
N ALA A 54 -7.69 12.54 15.52
CA ALA A 54 -6.65 13.26 16.26
C ALA A 54 -6.15 14.49 15.47
N ASP A 55 -6.21 15.67 16.10
CA ASP A 55 -5.49 16.87 15.67
C ASP A 55 -3.98 16.59 15.76
N GLU A 56 -3.25 16.88 14.68
CA GLU A 56 -1.80 16.61 14.55
C GLU A 56 -0.97 17.20 15.70
N LYS A 57 -1.49 18.25 16.38
CA LYS A 57 -0.85 18.92 17.51
C LYS A 57 -0.92 18.16 18.83
N GLN A 58 -1.99 17.39 19.09
CA GLN A 58 -2.08 16.55 20.30
C GLN A 58 -1.31 15.23 20.13
N ALA A 59 -1.24 14.70 18.91
CA ALA A 59 -0.55 13.44 18.65
C ALA A 59 0.98 13.56 18.70
N LYS A 60 1.57 14.60 18.08
CA LYS A 60 3.04 14.71 17.92
C LYS A 60 3.83 14.92 19.21
N GLY A 61 3.22 15.44 20.28
CA GLY A 61 3.91 15.72 21.56
C GLY A 61 3.86 14.57 22.57
N GLU A 62 3.07 13.52 22.32
CA GLU A 62 2.65 12.57 23.35
C GLU A 62 2.63 11.10 22.88
N LEU A 63 3.37 10.74 21.82
CA LEU A 63 3.37 9.37 21.30
C LEU A 63 4.03 8.41 22.30
N GLN A 64 3.22 7.90 23.24
CA GLN A 64 3.56 6.78 24.11
C GLN A 64 2.91 5.52 23.59
N ASN A 65 3.45 4.37 24.01
CA ASN A 65 2.91 3.08 23.60
C ASN A 65 1.47 2.92 24.15
N VAL A 66 0.49 2.77 23.26
CA VAL A 66 -0.90 2.52 23.63
C VAL A 66 -1.19 1.03 23.50
N GLN A 67 -1.74 0.42 24.55
CA GLN A 67 -2.15 -0.99 24.47
C GLN A 67 -3.63 -1.10 24.18
N VAL A 68 -3.98 -1.96 23.22
CA VAL A 68 -5.36 -2.27 22.86
C VAL A 68 -5.61 -3.72 23.23
N VAL A 69 -6.51 -3.92 24.18
CA VAL A 69 -6.95 -5.24 24.65
C VAL A 69 -8.30 -5.53 24.04
N ARG A 70 -8.42 -6.68 23.37
CA ARG A 70 -9.67 -7.14 22.77
C ARG A 70 -10.06 -8.50 23.31
N CYS A 71 -11.36 -8.70 23.50
CA CYS A 71 -11.97 -9.93 23.94
C CYS A 71 -13.02 -10.36 22.91
N SER A 72 -12.78 -11.49 22.26
CA SER A 72 -13.70 -12.07 21.27
C SER A 72 -13.87 -13.56 21.55
N GLY A 73 -15.12 -13.99 21.78
CA GLY A 73 -15.44 -15.38 22.10
C GLY A 73 -14.71 -15.92 23.34
N GLY A 74 -14.34 -15.05 24.30
CA GLY A 74 -13.60 -15.42 25.51
C GLY A 74 -12.07 -15.43 25.38
N ASN A 75 -11.53 -15.22 24.17
CA ASN A 75 -10.10 -15.10 23.95
C ASN A 75 -9.65 -13.64 24.00
N TYR A 76 -8.55 -13.38 24.71
CA TYR A 76 -7.93 -12.06 24.78
C TYR A 76 -6.80 -11.92 23.77
N LYS A 77 -6.77 -10.77 23.09
CA LYS A 77 -5.64 -10.34 22.26
C LYS A 77 -5.19 -8.97 22.73
N VAL A 78 -3.88 -8.81 22.91
CA VAL A 78 -3.27 -7.54 23.30
C VAL A 78 -2.36 -7.10 22.16
N ASN A 79 -2.59 -5.91 21.65
CA ASN A 79 -1.78 -5.29 20.61
C ASN A 79 -1.20 -3.99 21.18
N THR A 80 0.09 -3.74 20.90
CA THR A 80 0.76 -2.51 21.36
C THR A 80 0.98 -1.61 20.14
N LEU A 81 0.38 -0.43 20.16
CA LEU A 81 0.64 0.64 19.21
C LEU A 81 1.87 1.38 19.71
N THR A 82 3.01 1.15 19.07
CA THR A 82 4.26 1.81 19.44
C THR A 82 4.26 3.28 19.01
N ALA A 83 5.11 4.10 19.63
CA ALA A 83 5.30 5.49 19.21
C ALA A 83 5.59 5.61 17.71
N ASP A 84 6.51 4.80 17.18
CA ASP A 84 6.84 4.72 15.76
C ASP A 84 5.62 4.39 14.87
N MET A 85 4.77 3.44 15.30
CA MET A 85 3.58 3.07 14.54
C MET A 85 2.57 4.22 14.51
N LEU A 86 2.41 4.91 15.64
CA LEU A 86 1.54 6.09 15.73
C LEU A 86 2.08 7.25 14.90
N GLU A 87 3.39 7.45 14.82
CA GLU A 87 4.02 8.43 13.96
C GLU A 87 3.78 8.10 12.48
N ALA A 88 4.07 6.87 12.07
CA ALA A 88 3.81 6.38 10.72
C ALA A 88 2.31 6.50 10.34
N PHE A 89 1.41 6.28 11.29
CA PHE A 89 -0.03 6.50 11.14
C PHE A 89 -0.41 7.94 10.81
N ILE A 90 0.29 8.92 11.37
CA ILE A 90 0.09 10.34 11.02
C ILE A 90 0.49 10.58 9.56
N HIS A 91 1.66 10.08 9.15
CA HIS A 91 2.15 10.21 7.77
C HIS A 91 1.24 9.51 6.75
N LEU A 92 0.67 8.36 7.11
CA LEU A 92 -0.21 7.56 6.25
C LEU A 92 -1.68 7.98 6.29
N LYS A 93 -2.07 8.94 7.14
CA LYS A 93 -3.45 9.45 7.22
C LYS A 93 -4.11 9.70 5.85
N PRO A 94 -3.48 10.41 4.88
CA PRO A 94 -4.08 10.58 3.55
C PRO A 94 -4.22 9.26 2.77
N THR A 95 -3.26 8.36 2.89
CA THR A 95 -3.26 7.04 2.24
C THR A 95 -4.38 6.15 2.81
N PHE A 96 -4.54 6.12 4.13
CA PHE A 96 -5.64 5.43 4.81
C PHE A 96 -7.00 5.93 4.36
N LYS A 97 -7.22 7.25 4.31
CA LYS A 97 -8.49 7.82 3.84
C LYS A 97 -8.81 7.39 2.40
N LYS A 98 -7.82 7.41 1.51
CA LYS A 98 -7.99 6.98 0.11
C LYS A 98 -8.32 5.48 0.01
N LEU A 99 -7.58 4.64 0.74
CA LEU A 99 -7.75 3.20 0.72
C LEU A 99 -9.11 2.79 1.32
N LEU A 100 -9.49 3.37 2.45
CA LEU A 100 -10.77 3.15 3.10
C LEU A 100 -11.92 3.47 2.14
N LYS A 101 -11.93 4.66 1.54
CA LYS A 101 -12.97 5.08 0.60
C LYS A 101 -13.07 4.17 -0.63
N ALA A 102 -11.94 3.69 -1.13
CA ALA A 102 -11.92 2.90 -2.36
C ALA A 102 -12.24 1.41 -2.13
N ASN A 103 -11.79 0.85 -1.01
CA ASN A 103 -12.00 -0.55 -0.67
C ASN A 103 -11.88 -0.77 0.86
N PRO A 104 -13.00 -0.64 1.60
CA PRO A 104 -13.02 -0.80 3.05
C PRO A 104 -12.53 -2.19 3.51
N ARG A 105 -12.80 -3.23 2.73
CA ARG A 105 -12.35 -4.60 3.04
C ARG A 105 -10.84 -4.75 2.93
N LEU A 106 -10.21 -4.17 1.90
CA LEU A 106 -8.76 -4.19 1.74
C LEU A 106 -8.08 -3.34 2.81
N PHE A 107 -8.66 -2.18 3.13
CA PHE A 107 -8.23 -1.35 4.27
C PHE A 107 -8.21 -2.17 5.55
N HIS A 108 -9.32 -2.84 5.88
CA HIS A 108 -9.47 -3.70 7.05
C HIS A 108 -8.38 -4.77 7.14
N GLN A 109 -8.18 -5.53 6.07
CA GLN A 109 -7.16 -6.58 6.02
C GLN A 109 -5.73 -6.03 6.18
N THR A 110 -5.48 -4.86 5.61
CA THR A 110 -4.18 -4.17 5.71
C THR A 110 -3.92 -3.77 7.16
N MET A 111 -4.90 -3.13 7.80
CA MET A 111 -4.79 -2.71 9.20
C MET A 111 -4.64 -3.91 10.15
N ALA A 112 -5.41 -4.98 9.95
CA ALA A 112 -5.29 -6.19 10.74
C ALA A 112 -3.86 -6.78 10.69
N SER A 113 -3.23 -6.76 9.51
CA SER A 113 -1.85 -7.24 9.34
C SER A 113 -0.84 -6.31 10.01
N VAL A 114 -0.96 -4.99 9.80
CA VAL A 114 -0.11 -3.96 10.43
C VAL A 114 -0.11 -4.12 11.95
N LEU A 115 -1.28 -4.26 12.54
CA LEU A 115 -1.45 -4.34 13.99
C LEU A 115 -0.94 -5.64 14.60
N ASN A 116 -0.91 -6.73 13.82
CA ASN A 116 -0.29 -7.98 14.23
C ASN A 116 1.23 -7.99 13.98
N GLY A 117 1.83 -6.86 13.56
CA GLY A 117 3.25 -6.77 13.22
C GLY A 117 3.62 -7.61 12.00
N GLN A 118 2.67 -7.86 11.11
CA GLN A 118 2.87 -8.71 9.93
C GLN A 118 3.09 -7.84 8.69
N GLU A 119 4.18 -8.10 7.97
CA GLU A 119 4.44 -7.51 6.67
C GLU A 119 3.33 -7.82 5.65
N LEU A 120 3.13 -6.88 4.74
CA LEU A 120 2.03 -6.86 3.78
C LEU A 120 2.35 -7.51 2.44
N TYR A 121 3.63 -7.85 2.16
CA TYR A 121 4.02 -8.46 0.87
C TYR A 121 3.24 -9.75 0.60
N GLY A 122 3.19 -10.67 1.56
CA GLY A 122 2.44 -11.92 1.43
C GLY A 122 0.93 -11.71 1.24
N MET A 123 0.34 -10.71 1.92
CA MET A 123 -1.06 -10.34 1.73
C MET A 123 -1.30 -9.78 0.32
N MET A 124 -0.42 -8.88 -0.14
CA MET A 124 -0.48 -8.31 -1.48
C MET A 124 -0.39 -9.40 -2.56
N LEU A 125 0.56 -10.34 -2.46
CA LEU A 125 0.71 -11.44 -3.42
C LEU A 125 -0.56 -12.31 -3.51
N LYS A 126 -1.21 -12.60 -2.37
CA LYS A 126 -2.52 -13.30 -2.37
C LYS A 126 -3.60 -12.45 -3.04
N GLY A 127 -3.68 -11.18 -2.69
CA GLY A 127 -4.63 -10.23 -3.25
C GLY A 127 -4.46 -10.00 -4.76
N TYR A 128 -3.22 -10.02 -5.26
CA TYR A 128 -2.91 -9.92 -6.69
C TYR A 128 -3.44 -11.12 -7.45
N ARG A 129 -3.21 -12.33 -6.94
CA ARG A 129 -3.70 -13.56 -7.60
C ARG A 129 -5.22 -13.57 -7.71
N ASP A 130 -5.93 -13.20 -6.64
CA ASP A 130 -7.40 -13.10 -6.66
C ASP A 130 -7.89 -12.01 -7.64
N ALA A 131 -7.26 -10.84 -7.62
CA ALA A 131 -7.60 -9.75 -8.53
C ALA A 131 -7.36 -10.14 -10.00
N LEU A 132 -6.26 -10.83 -10.32
CA LEU A 132 -5.94 -11.30 -11.67
C LEU A 132 -6.95 -12.34 -12.17
N GLN A 133 -7.39 -13.27 -11.31
CA GLN A 133 -8.44 -14.23 -11.66
C GLN A 133 -9.76 -13.53 -12.02
N LYS A 134 -10.07 -12.43 -11.34
CA LYS A 134 -11.28 -11.62 -11.56
C LYS A 134 -11.12 -10.52 -12.63
N GLY A 135 -9.93 -10.37 -13.21
CA GLY A 135 -9.64 -9.32 -14.20
C GLY A 135 -9.61 -7.89 -13.63
N TYR A 136 -9.35 -7.74 -12.33
CA TYR A 136 -9.30 -6.45 -11.65
C TYR A 136 -7.93 -5.78 -11.74
N SER A 137 -7.94 -4.45 -11.62
CA SER A 137 -6.72 -3.63 -11.58
C SER A 137 -5.96 -3.86 -10.29
N LEU A 138 -4.63 -3.83 -10.35
CA LEU A 138 -3.79 -3.88 -9.15
C LEU A 138 -3.46 -2.48 -8.59
N THR A 139 -3.89 -1.41 -9.25
CA THR A 139 -3.58 -0.01 -8.86
C THR A 139 -3.91 0.32 -7.41
N ILE A 140 -4.98 -0.28 -6.85
CA ILE A 140 -5.40 0.01 -5.47
C ILE A 140 -4.34 -0.40 -4.44
N TYR A 141 -3.52 -1.41 -4.77
CA TYR A 141 -2.47 -1.89 -3.88
C TYR A 141 -1.25 -0.99 -3.82
N LYS A 142 -1.19 0.09 -4.62
CA LYS A 142 -0.15 1.12 -4.46
C LYS A 142 -0.16 1.70 -3.05
N TRP A 143 -1.35 1.93 -2.50
CA TRP A 143 -1.52 2.42 -1.14
C TRP A 143 -1.10 1.39 -0.09
N VAL A 144 -1.31 0.10 -0.36
CA VAL A 144 -0.87 -0.98 0.54
C VAL A 144 0.66 -1.08 0.53
N LEU A 145 1.31 -0.88 -0.62
CA LEU A 145 2.76 -0.82 -0.71
C LEU A 145 3.33 0.43 -0.02
N ASP A 146 2.66 1.58 -0.11
CA ASP A 146 3.04 2.79 0.63
C ASP A 146 3.01 2.53 2.15
N ILE A 147 1.94 1.86 2.63
CA ILE A 147 1.82 1.46 4.04
C ILE A 147 2.91 0.46 4.42
N GLN A 148 3.24 -0.51 3.56
CA GLN A 148 4.29 -1.49 3.81
C GLN A 148 5.65 -0.82 4.04
N ILE A 149 6.02 0.11 3.16
CA ILE A 149 7.31 0.81 3.23
C ILE A 149 7.40 1.65 4.51
N GLU A 150 6.34 2.39 4.83
CA GLU A 150 6.36 3.27 6.01
C GLU A 150 6.31 2.49 7.33
N MET A 151 5.54 1.39 7.39
CA MET A 151 5.36 0.60 8.62
C MET A 151 6.52 -0.36 8.89
N PHE A 152 7.05 -0.97 7.83
CA PHE A 152 7.94 -2.13 7.92
C PHE A 152 9.25 -1.96 7.15
N GLY A 153 9.44 -0.81 6.48
CA GLY A 153 10.71 -0.50 5.81
C GLY A 153 11.87 -0.47 6.80
N ARG A 154 13.01 -1.00 6.38
CA ARG A 154 14.24 -1.09 7.19
C ARG A 154 14.91 0.27 7.32
N LYS A 155 14.68 1.18 6.37
CA LYS A 155 15.24 2.53 6.36
C LYS A 155 14.20 3.54 6.81
N LYS A 156 14.51 4.32 7.85
CA LYS A 156 13.65 5.41 8.34
C LYS A 156 14.22 6.81 8.05
N GLU A 157 15.42 6.89 7.49
CA GLU A 157 16.02 8.17 7.13
C GLU A 157 15.31 8.78 5.92
N LYS A 158 14.96 10.06 6.02
CA LYS A 158 14.20 10.79 4.98
C LYS A 158 14.82 10.66 3.58
N LYS A 159 16.14 10.80 3.45
CA LYS A 159 16.85 10.70 2.16
C LYS A 159 16.74 9.30 1.55
N ALA A 160 16.75 8.27 2.39
CA ALA A 160 16.62 6.89 1.96
C ALA A 160 15.18 6.61 1.50
N LEU A 161 14.18 7.06 2.26
CA LEU A 161 12.76 6.98 1.89
C LEU A 161 12.46 7.68 0.56
N GLU A 162 13.02 8.87 0.33
CA GLU A 162 12.89 9.59 -0.95
C GLU A 162 13.50 8.83 -2.13
N THR A 163 14.59 8.09 -1.88
CA THR A 163 15.26 7.27 -2.91
C THR A 163 14.39 6.05 -3.26
N ASP A 164 13.86 5.39 -2.23
CA ASP A 164 13.00 4.21 -2.39
C ASP A 164 11.69 4.61 -3.07
N GLU A 165 11.13 5.79 -2.76
CA GLU A 165 9.95 6.34 -3.44
C GLU A 165 10.20 6.62 -4.93
N LYS A 166 11.34 7.23 -5.28
CA LYS A 166 11.73 7.46 -6.68
C LYS A 166 11.88 6.15 -7.45
N ALA A 167 12.54 5.17 -6.87
CA ALA A 167 12.71 3.84 -7.48
C ALA A 167 11.37 3.13 -7.67
N LYS A 168 10.50 3.15 -6.63
CA LYS A 168 9.13 2.64 -6.66
C LYS A 168 8.33 3.27 -7.80
N TRP A 169 8.33 4.60 -7.92
CA TRP A 169 7.60 5.30 -8.97
C TRP A 169 8.13 4.98 -10.37
N ALA A 170 9.45 4.95 -10.54
CA ALA A 170 10.08 4.60 -11.81
C ALA A 170 9.72 3.17 -12.24
N ALA A 171 9.71 2.22 -11.29
CA ALA A 171 9.29 0.84 -11.55
C ALA A 171 7.80 0.74 -11.92
N TYR A 172 6.92 1.44 -11.21
CA TYR A 172 5.50 1.51 -11.55
C TYR A 172 5.27 2.04 -12.97
N LYS A 173 5.92 3.16 -13.31
CA LYS A 173 5.82 3.76 -14.65
C LYS A 173 6.39 2.86 -15.73
N SER A 174 7.48 2.14 -15.43
CA SER A 174 8.05 1.15 -16.34
C SER A 174 7.08 0.01 -16.63
N GLY A 175 6.41 -0.53 -15.62
CA GLY A 175 5.38 -1.56 -15.80
C GLY A 175 4.20 -1.06 -16.63
N GLN A 176 3.76 0.17 -16.37
CA GLN A 176 2.69 0.81 -17.12
C GLN A 176 3.07 1.05 -18.59
N ALA A 177 4.30 1.50 -18.86
CA ALA A 177 4.83 1.67 -20.21
C ALA A 177 4.91 0.35 -20.98
N LEU A 178 5.40 -0.72 -20.33
CA LEU A 178 5.46 -2.06 -20.94
C LEU A 178 4.06 -2.56 -21.32
N ARG A 179 3.08 -2.44 -20.42
CA ARG A 179 1.68 -2.77 -20.69
C ARG A 179 1.15 -2.02 -21.92
N ASN A 180 1.43 -0.73 -22.01
CA ASN A 180 0.97 0.12 -23.11
C ASN A 180 1.60 -0.31 -24.44
N LYS A 181 2.91 -0.59 -24.46
CA LYS A 181 3.59 -1.10 -25.66
C LYS A 181 3.02 -2.44 -26.11
N ILE A 182 2.78 -3.37 -25.19
CA ILE A 182 2.14 -4.66 -25.49
C ILE A 182 0.76 -4.43 -26.11
N LYS A 183 -0.07 -3.54 -25.54
CA LYS A 183 -1.40 -3.23 -26.07
C LYS A 183 -1.35 -2.64 -27.48
N LEU A 184 -0.40 -1.74 -27.76
CA LEU A 184 -0.21 -1.14 -29.09
C LEU A 184 0.12 -2.22 -30.13
N VAL A 185 1.14 -3.03 -29.88
CA VAL A 185 1.53 -4.14 -30.77
C VAL A 185 0.38 -5.13 -30.97
N SER A 186 -0.44 -5.33 -29.94
CA SER A 186 -1.61 -6.21 -30.01
C SER A 186 -2.72 -5.69 -30.92
N LYS A 187 -2.91 -4.36 -30.96
CA LYS A 187 -3.85 -3.71 -31.88
C LYS A 187 -3.36 -3.83 -33.32
N GLU A 188 -2.09 -3.53 -33.56
CA GLU A 188 -1.47 -3.59 -34.88
C GLU A 188 -1.47 -5.01 -35.47
N SER A 189 -1.27 -6.03 -34.64
CA SER A 189 -1.21 -7.44 -35.07
C SER A 189 -2.54 -8.18 -35.04
N GLY A 190 -3.64 -7.56 -34.58
CA GLY A 190 -4.94 -8.21 -34.39
C GLY A 190 -4.98 -9.28 -33.29
N LYS A 191 -3.95 -9.38 -32.44
CA LYS A 191 -3.77 -10.45 -31.42
C LYS A 191 -4.07 -10.02 -29.98
N ALA A 192 -4.98 -9.05 -29.79
CA ALA A 192 -5.39 -8.49 -28.49
C ALA A 192 -5.60 -9.56 -27.39
N LYS A 193 -6.48 -10.54 -27.62
CA LYS A 193 -6.81 -11.57 -26.62
C LYS A 193 -5.61 -12.46 -26.27
N ALA A 194 -4.76 -12.81 -27.24
CA ALA A 194 -3.60 -13.66 -27.00
C ALA A 194 -2.54 -12.94 -26.14
N ASN A 195 -2.31 -11.66 -26.42
CA ASN A 195 -1.34 -10.85 -25.71
C ASN A 195 -1.82 -10.46 -24.29
N GLU A 196 -3.12 -10.28 -24.08
CA GLU A 196 -3.69 -10.13 -22.74
C GLU A 196 -3.46 -11.38 -21.88
N LYS A 197 -3.71 -12.58 -22.42
CA LYS A 197 -3.40 -13.84 -21.72
C LYS A 197 -1.91 -13.97 -21.43
N ARG A 198 -1.05 -13.59 -22.37
CA ARG A 198 0.41 -13.56 -22.16
C ARG A 198 0.80 -12.61 -21.03
N LEU A 199 0.21 -11.42 -20.97
CA LEU A 199 0.47 -10.43 -19.91
C LEU A 199 0.12 -10.99 -18.51
N VAL A 200 -1.01 -11.68 -18.40
CA VAL A 200 -1.41 -12.36 -17.16
C VAL A 200 -0.39 -13.45 -16.80
N GLY A 201 0.03 -14.27 -17.75
CA GLY A 201 1.07 -15.29 -17.53
C GLY A 201 2.45 -14.73 -17.15
N VAL A 202 2.82 -13.57 -17.70
CA VAL A 202 4.04 -12.84 -17.29
C VAL A 202 3.88 -12.33 -15.86
N THR A 203 2.72 -11.76 -15.53
CA THR A 203 2.45 -11.27 -14.17
C THR A 203 2.56 -12.40 -13.16
N TYR A 204 1.96 -13.58 -13.40
CA TYR A 204 2.09 -14.72 -12.47
C TYR A 204 3.53 -15.18 -12.28
N ARG A 205 4.38 -15.14 -13.32
CA ARG A 205 5.81 -15.45 -13.17
C ARG A 205 6.53 -14.43 -12.28
N LEU A 206 6.24 -13.14 -12.45
CA LEU A 206 6.76 -12.09 -11.56
C LEU A 206 6.27 -12.29 -10.12
N LEU A 207 5.00 -12.64 -9.92
CA LEU A 207 4.46 -12.93 -8.58
C LEU A 207 5.14 -14.12 -7.91
N ASN A 208 5.54 -15.13 -8.68
CA ASN A 208 6.25 -16.29 -8.16
C ASN A 208 7.69 -15.93 -7.80
N ALA A 209 8.36 -15.11 -8.63
CA ALA A 209 9.68 -14.59 -8.32
C ALA A 209 9.70 -13.77 -7.02
N LEU A 210 8.71 -12.87 -6.84
CA LEU A 210 8.58 -12.10 -5.59
C LEU A 210 8.28 -13.00 -4.39
N GLN A 211 7.41 -14.01 -4.56
CA GLN A 211 7.06 -14.94 -3.47
C GLN A 211 8.27 -15.70 -2.92
N SER A 212 9.29 -15.96 -3.74
CA SER A 212 10.53 -16.64 -3.37
C SER A 212 11.73 -15.71 -3.28
N SER A 213 11.52 -14.39 -3.37
CA SER A 213 12.56 -13.35 -3.45
C SER A 213 13.69 -13.69 -4.45
N ASP A 214 13.31 -14.26 -5.60
CA ASP A 214 14.23 -14.71 -6.65
C ASP A 214 14.47 -13.58 -7.67
N TYR A 215 15.53 -12.81 -7.45
CA TYR A 215 15.94 -11.71 -8.33
C TYR A 215 16.23 -12.19 -9.76
N SER A 216 16.90 -13.34 -9.91
CA SER A 216 17.27 -13.88 -11.21
C SER A 216 16.03 -14.23 -12.03
N LEU A 217 15.07 -14.95 -11.44
CA LEU A 217 13.81 -15.26 -12.11
C LEU A 217 12.99 -14.01 -12.43
N PHE A 218 13.01 -13.01 -11.54
CA PHE A 218 12.36 -11.73 -11.77
C PHE A 218 12.96 -11.03 -12.99
N MET A 219 14.29 -10.85 -13.02
CA MET A 219 15.00 -10.18 -14.11
C MET A 219 14.89 -10.94 -15.42
N ASP A 220 15.08 -12.26 -15.44
CA ASP A 220 14.90 -13.09 -16.63
C ASP A 220 13.50 -12.89 -17.26
N THR A 221 12.48 -12.74 -16.41
CA THR A 221 11.11 -12.50 -16.87
C THR A 221 10.95 -11.12 -17.50
N ILE A 222 11.56 -10.09 -16.88
CA ILE A 222 11.58 -8.71 -17.38
C ILE A 222 12.34 -8.61 -18.70
N GLU A 223 13.59 -9.08 -18.73
CA GLU A 223 14.49 -9.02 -19.89
C GLU A 223 13.84 -9.62 -21.13
N ARG A 224 13.24 -10.80 -21.01
CA ARG A 224 12.52 -11.45 -22.11
C ARG A 224 11.39 -10.59 -22.68
N GLN A 225 10.66 -9.85 -21.84
CA GLN A 225 9.61 -8.96 -22.34
C GLN A 225 10.19 -7.75 -23.06
N TYR A 226 11.19 -7.10 -22.46
CA TYR A 226 11.83 -5.90 -23.00
C TYR A 226 12.56 -6.18 -24.32
N ILE A 227 13.36 -7.25 -24.38
CA ILE A 227 14.03 -7.71 -25.60
C ILE A 227 13.01 -8.03 -26.69
N SER A 228 11.91 -8.74 -26.36
CA SER A 228 10.89 -9.10 -27.37
C SER A 228 10.16 -7.90 -27.99
N LEU A 229 10.28 -6.72 -27.39
CA LEU A 229 9.67 -5.46 -27.84
C LEU A 229 10.72 -4.43 -28.27
N ASN A 230 12.00 -4.82 -28.32
CA ASN A 230 13.14 -3.95 -28.60
C ASN A 230 13.17 -2.69 -27.70
N LEU A 231 13.02 -2.89 -26.39
CA LEU A 231 13.03 -1.85 -25.37
C LEU A 231 14.27 -1.97 -24.48
N ASP A 232 14.78 -0.83 -24.01
CA ASP A 232 15.83 -0.80 -23.01
C ASP A 232 15.30 -1.14 -21.62
N ILE A 233 16.08 -1.93 -20.87
CA ILE A 233 15.74 -2.30 -19.50
C ILE A 233 15.84 -1.07 -18.60
N PRO A 234 14.79 -0.73 -17.81
CA PRO A 234 14.79 0.42 -16.93
C PRO A 234 15.88 0.33 -15.87
N LYS A 235 16.66 1.41 -15.72
CA LYS A 235 17.70 1.54 -14.68
C LYS A 235 17.16 1.39 -13.25
N ALA A 236 15.85 1.57 -13.05
CA ALA A 236 15.19 1.37 -11.76
C ALA A 236 15.44 -0.03 -11.16
N PHE A 237 15.69 -1.04 -12.00
CA PHE A 237 15.98 -2.42 -11.55
C PHE A 237 17.39 -2.62 -11.01
N LEU A 238 18.32 -1.69 -11.30
CA LEU A 238 19.70 -1.79 -10.81
C LEU A 238 19.78 -1.64 -9.29
N CYS A 239 18.88 -0.86 -8.69
CA CYS A 239 18.84 -0.65 -7.24
C CYS A 239 18.42 -1.90 -6.45
N ALA A 240 17.87 -2.93 -7.11
CA ALA A 240 17.50 -4.20 -6.47
C ALA A 240 18.58 -5.28 -6.56
N ILE A 241 19.69 -5.04 -7.29
CA ILE A 241 20.79 -6.00 -7.36
C ILE A 241 21.38 -6.19 -5.95
N GLY A 242 21.24 -7.40 -5.41
CA GLY A 242 21.72 -7.74 -4.07
C GLY A 242 20.96 -7.07 -2.93
N ASN A 243 19.76 -6.53 -3.17
CA ASN A 243 18.94 -5.88 -2.16
C ASN A 243 17.50 -6.39 -2.22
N ASP A 244 17.18 -7.36 -1.35
CA ASP A 244 15.87 -8.02 -1.31
C ASP A 244 14.72 -7.06 -1.00
N GLU A 245 14.93 -6.08 -0.11
CA GLU A 245 13.91 -5.09 0.21
C GLU A 245 13.60 -4.21 -1.02
N MET A 246 14.64 -3.80 -1.74
CA MET A 246 14.45 -3.05 -2.98
C MET A 246 13.79 -3.90 -4.06
N LEU A 247 14.12 -5.20 -4.16
CA LEU A 247 13.43 -6.13 -5.06
C LEU A 247 11.93 -6.17 -4.75
N GLU A 248 11.55 -6.30 -3.48
CA GLU A 248 10.14 -6.29 -3.08
C GLU A 248 9.46 -4.97 -3.44
N ILE A 249 10.08 -3.82 -3.11
CA ILE A 249 9.51 -2.50 -3.39
C ILE A 249 9.31 -2.29 -4.91
N ILE A 250 10.36 -2.46 -5.71
CA ILE A 250 10.28 -2.19 -7.14
C ILE A 250 9.48 -3.26 -7.87
N GLY A 251 9.56 -4.51 -7.42
CA GLY A 251 8.88 -5.64 -8.02
C GLY A 251 7.38 -5.53 -7.85
N HIS A 252 6.91 -5.24 -6.63
CA HIS A 252 5.51 -4.96 -6.37
C HIS A 252 5.02 -3.74 -7.15
N ALA A 253 5.79 -2.64 -7.16
CA ALA A 253 5.42 -1.43 -7.90
C ALA A 253 5.30 -1.68 -9.42
N PHE A 254 6.26 -2.40 -10.00
CA PHE A 254 6.25 -2.77 -11.41
C PHE A 254 5.03 -3.62 -11.76
N VAL A 255 4.73 -4.66 -10.97
CA VAL A 255 3.57 -5.53 -11.17
C VAL A 255 2.25 -4.74 -11.10
N GLN A 256 2.13 -3.81 -10.15
CA GLN A 256 0.97 -2.93 -10.03
C GLN A 256 0.82 -2.03 -11.27
N GLY A 257 1.92 -1.46 -11.77
CA GLY A 257 1.95 -0.65 -13.00
C GLY A 257 1.57 -1.45 -14.25
N LEU A 258 2.15 -2.65 -14.39
CA LEU A 258 1.88 -3.61 -15.47
C LEU A 258 0.40 -4.02 -15.53
N ASN A 259 -0.28 -4.01 -14.39
CA ASN A 259 -1.69 -4.39 -14.25
C ASN A 259 -2.60 -3.21 -13.91
N SER A 260 -2.14 -1.98 -14.17
CA SER A 260 -2.95 -0.78 -13.97
C SER A 260 -4.02 -0.62 -15.04
N LYS A 261 -5.17 -0.03 -14.69
CA LYS A 261 -6.09 0.51 -15.70
C LYS A 261 -5.55 1.87 -16.13
N ILE A 262 -5.67 2.16 -17.43
CA ILE A 262 -5.27 3.45 -17.98
C ILE A 262 -6.20 4.48 -17.35
N GLU A 263 -5.66 5.38 -16.53
CA GLU A 263 -6.26 6.71 -16.43
C GLU A 263 -6.01 7.31 -17.80
N VAL A 264 -7.08 7.49 -18.59
CA VAL A 264 -7.01 8.42 -19.70
C VAL A 264 -6.87 9.75 -19.00
N GLU A 265 -5.64 10.21 -18.81
CA GLU A 265 -5.39 11.62 -18.52
C GLU A 265 -6.04 12.36 -19.69
N ASP A 266 -7.19 12.99 -19.43
CA ASP A 266 -7.64 14.10 -20.25
C ASP A 266 -6.47 15.08 -20.27
N ASN A 267 -5.78 15.13 -21.40
CA ASN A 267 -4.76 16.11 -21.71
C ASN A 267 -5.39 17.51 -21.73
N LYS A 268 -5.59 18.06 -20.54
CA LYS A 268 -5.74 19.48 -20.22
C LYS A 268 -5.02 19.63 -18.89
N GLU A 269 -3.69 19.67 -18.87
CA GLU A 269 -3.00 20.88 -18.43
C GLU A 269 -1.46 20.83 -18.63
N ALA A 270 -0.93 19.84 -19.35
CA ALA A 270 0.53 19.75 -19.61
C ALA A 270 1.00 20.56 -20.84
N GLY A 271 0.08 21.25 -21.55
CA GLY A 271 0.39 22.03 -22.75
C GLY A 271 0.63 23.53 -22.53
N GLN A 272 0.53 24.04 -21.30
CA GLN A 272 0.62 25.50 -21.03
C GLN A 272 1.85 25.94 -20.22
N LYS A 273 2.76 25.03 -19.86
CA LYS A 273 4.01 25.39 -19.17
C LYS A 273 5.29 25.28 -20.01
N VAL A 274 5.18 24.92 -21.30
CA VAL A 274 6.34 24.87 -22.21
C VAL A 274 6.41 26.13 -23.10
N ASN A 275 5.30 26.84 -23.33
CA ASN A 275 5.29 28.08 -24.12
C ASN A 275 5.52 29.37 -23.32
N ALA A 276 5.74 29.29 -22.01
CA ALA A 276 5.98 30.47 -21.15
C ALA A 276 7.48 30.68 -20.80
N LEU A 277 8.37 29.91 -21.41
CA LEU A 277 9.83 29.98 -21.18
C LEU A 277 10.62 30.22 -22.48
N THR A 278 9.95 30.55 -23.59
CA THR A 278 10.58 30.84 -24.90
C THR A 278 10.16 32.18 -25.50
N GLU A 279 9.52 33.07 -24.74
CA GLU A 279 9.18 34.44 -25.19
C GLU A 279 9.74 35.53 -24.24
N SER A 280 10.93 35.30 -23.67
CA SER A 280 11.64 36.31 -22.90
C SER A 280 13.12 36.45 -23.26
N GLU A 281 13.46 36.17 -24.52
CA GLU A 281 14.72 36.59 -25.15
C GLU A 281 14.42 36.91 -26.62
N ASP A 282 13.95 38.13 -26.86
CA ASP A 282 14.23 38.99 -28.03
C ASP A 282 13.66 40.40 -27.79
#